data_AF-A0A6P0SBG6-F1
#
_entry.id   AF-A0A6P0SBG6-F1
#
_cell.length_a   1.000
_cell.length_b   1.000
_cell.length_c   1.000
_cell.angle_alpha   90.00
_cell.angle_beta   90.00
_cell.angle_gamma   90.00
#
_symmetry.space_group_name_H-M   'P 1'
#
loop_
_entity.id
_entity.type
_entity.pdbx_description
1 polymer ?
#
loop_
_entity_poly.entity_id
_entity_poly.type
_entity_poly.pdbx_seq_one_letter_code
_entity_poly.pdbx_strand_id
1 'polypeptide(L)'
;MSVKKIQFALFLVIWLISIVTIIPKVAHAQAIIVPEVKPYGFGGADTPQFQLNHEIFDTTSVPFEIHVDQDNPKSYGNWLGLNVPYEPAKDIWKQIEAQTQTTLQNRQEAHITVITPPEFVGILQPAGITMAKINEVAKQMRIQESKYDIYCLGRKRKLKAGEMYVVYSIIVKSQDLIDIRRAIFELYTRRGGEPSQFNPDSFSPHITVAYTKSDLFEGDGIFKSTNSCWGIIELRSYTPVEN
;
A
#
# COMPACT_ATOMS: atom_id res chain seq x y z
N MET A 1 -62.78 7.91 50.49
CA MET A 1 -61.35 8.27 50.31
C MET A 1 -60.53 7.11 50.85
N SER A 2 -59.94 6.32 49.96
CA SER A 2 -59.68 4.89 50.21
C SER A 2 -58.20 4.52 50.08
N VAL A 3 -57.77 3.75 51.08
CA VAL A 3 -56.45 3.25 51.44
C VAL A 3 -55.89 2.27 50.40
N LYS A 4 -55.65 2.72 49.17
CA LYS A 4 -55.14 1.88 48.07
C LYS A 4 -53.86 2.37 47.38
N LYS A 5 -53.14 3.34 47.93
CA LYS A 5 -51.93 3.89 47.29
C LYS A 5 -50.61 3.65 48.03
N ILE A 6 -50.61 2.98 49.18
CA ILE A 6 -49.40 2.82 50.03
C ILE A 6 -48.77 1.41 49.95
N GLN A 7 -49.40 0.43 49.27
CA GLN A 7 -48.81 -0.90 49.11
C GLN A 7 -47.98 -1.10 47.82
N PHE A 8 -47.96 -0.14 46.90
CA PHE A 8 -47.20 -0.30 45.64
C PHE A 8 -45.78 0.28 45.69
N ALA A 9 -45.45 1.07 46.71
CA ALA A 9 -44.14 1.72 46.81
C ALA A 9 -43.06 0.89 47.53
N LEU A 10 -43.41 -0.25 48.16
CA LEU A 10 -42.46 -1.05 48.93
C LEU A 10 -41.90 -2.27 48.20
N PHE A 11 -42.47 -2.65 47.03
CA PHE A 11 -41.98 -3.80 46.26
C PHE A 11 -40.92 -3.45 45.21
N LEU A 12 -40.72 -2.16 44.90
CA LEU A 12 -39.79 -1.72 43.86
C LEU A 12 -38.37 -1.45 44.39
N VAL A 13 -38.18 -1.36 45.71
CA VAL A 13 -36.86 -1.14 46.33
C VAL A 13 -36.10 -2.46 46.54
N ILE A 14 -36.80 -3.60 46.57
CA ILE A 14 -36.17 -4.92 46.82
C ILE A 14 -35.72 -5.61 45.51
N TRP A 15 -36.16 -5.13 44.34
CA TRP A 15 -35.70 -5.63 43.03
C TRP A 15 -34.51 -4.84 42.43
N LEU A 16 -33.90 -3.94 43.20
CA LEU A 16 -32.72 -3.18 42.79
C LEU A 16 -31.43 -3.62 43.51
N ILE A 17 -31.49 -4.57 44.46
CA ILE A 17 -30.35 -4.97 45.30
C ILE A 17 -29.79 -6.36 44.92
N SER A 18 -30.40 -7.09 43.97
CA SER A 18 -29.96 -8.46 43.62
C SER A 18 -29.19 -8.60 42.32
N ILE A 19 -28.80 -7.51 41.64
CA ILE A 19 -27.82 -7.61 40.54
C ILE A 19 -26.43 -7.55 41.16
N VAL A 20 -26.08 -8.62 41.86
CA VAL A 20 -24.69 -8.97 42.17
C VAL A 20 -23.97 -9.08 40.84
N THR A 21 -23.09 -8.12 40.59
CA THR A 21 -22.21 -8.03 39.44
C THR A 21 -21.37 -9.29 39.31
N ILE A 22 -21.82 -10.23 38.49
CA ILE A 22 -20.94 -11.27 37.94
C ILE A 22 -20.08 -10.55 36.90
N ILE A 23 -18.95 -9.99 37.34
CA ILE A 23 -17.90 -9.53 36.43
C ILE A 23 -17.22 -10.82 35.95
N PRO A 24 -17.38 -11.24 34.68
CA PRO A 24 -16.58 -12.32 34.15
C PRO A 24 -15.12 -11.89 34.28
N LYS A 25 -14.29 -12.71 34.95
CA LYS A 25 -12.84 -12.56 34.91
C LYS A 25 -12.43 -12.57 33.44
N VAL A 26 -12.15 -11.40 32.88
CA VAL A 26 -11.53 -11.27 31.57
C VAL A 26 -10.17 -11.92 31.71
N ALA A 27 -10.07 -13.17 31.26
CA ALA A 27 -8.80 -13.85 31.11
C ALA A 27 -7.91 -12.92 30.29
N HIS A 28 -6.82 -12.46 30.91
CA HIS A 28 -5.80 -11.70 30.21
C HIS A 28 -5.22 -12.63 29.15
N ALA A 29 -5.76 -12.53 27.93
CA ALA A 29 -5.14 -13.11 26.77
C ALA A 29 -3.76 -12.47 26.67
N GLN A 30 -2.74 -13.23 27.03
CA GLN A 30 -1.36 -12.86 26.75
C GLN A 30 -1.30 -12.71 25.23
N ALA A 31 -0.96 -11.51 24.77
CA ALA A 31 -0.70 -11.27 23.36
C ALA A 31 0.38 -12.27 22.94
N ILE A 32 -0.01 -13.25 22.12
CA ILE A 32 0.95 -14.13 21.47
C ILE A 32 1.73 -13.20 20.55
N ILE A 33 2.94 -12.85 20.95
CA ILE A 33 3.89 -12.18 20.07
C ILE A 33 4.23 -13.22 19.00
N VAL A 34 3.49 -13.17 17.89
CA VAL A 34 3.85 -13.93 16.70
C VAL A 34 5.17 -13.31 16.23
N PRO A 35 6.29 -14.05 16.26
CA PRO A 35 7.55 -13.51 15.79
C PRO A 35 7.34 -13.05 14.34
N GLU A 36 7.76 -11.83 14.04
CA GLU A 36 7.72 -11.28 12.71
C GLU A 36 8.45 -12.24 11.77
N VAL A 37 7.68 -12.90 10.90
CA VAL A 37 8.22 -13.89 9.97
C VAL A 37 9.08 -13.12 8.96
N LYS A 38 10.39 -13.11 9.19
CA LYS A 38 11.35 -12.65 8.17
C LYS A 38 11.11 -13.49 6.92
N PRO A 39 10.94 -12.87 5.73
CA PRO A 39 10.69 -13.62 4.50
C PRO A 39 11.74 -14.72 4.32
N TYR A 40 11.30 -15.91 3.93
CA TYR A 40 12.19 -17.01 3.57
C TYR A 40 13.24 -16.51 2.55
N GLY A 41 14.53 -16.64 2.88
CA GLY A 41 15.64 -16.20 2.04
C GLY A 41 16.25 -14.83 2.39
N PHE A 42 15.76 -14.13 3.42
CA PHE A 42 16.35 -12.89 3.93
C PHE A 42 17.27 -13.13 5.12
N GLY A 43 18.45 -12.49 5.13
CA GLY A 43 19.30 -12.40 6.31
C GLY A 43 20.57 -13.26 6.31
N GLY A 44 21.03 -13.73 5.14
CA GLY A 44 22.41 -14.19 5.01
C GLY A 44 23.39 -13.01 5.16
N ALA A 45 24.62 -13.28 5.60
CA ALA A 45 25.67 -12.26 5.80
C ALA A 45 25.93 -11.38 4.56
N ASP A 46 25.61 -11.89 3.37
CA ASP A 46 25.83 -11.21 2.08
C ASP A 46 24.62 -10.40 1.60
N THR A 47 23.55 -10.26 2.41
CA THR A 47 22.38 -9.47 2.03
C THR A 47 22.73 -7.97 2.02
N PRO A 48 22.64 -7.27 0.88
CA PRO A 48 22.98 -5.85 0.84
C PRO A 48 22.06 -5.01 1.71
N GLN A 49 22.63 -3.99 2.34
CA GLN A 49 21.96 -3.10 3.27
C GLN A 49 21.83 -1.71 2.64
N PHE A 50 20.66 -1.12 2.77
CA PHE A 50 20.33 0.21 2.24
C PHE A 50 19.70 1.06 3.33
N GLN A 51 19.87 2.36 3.21
CA GLN A 51 19.44 3.33 4.21
C GLN A 51 18.39 4.24 3.57
N LEU A 52 17.21 4.29 4.16
CA LEU A 52 16.09 5.07 3.66
C LEU A 52 15.71 6.16 4.65
N ASN A 53 15.61 7.40 4.18
CA ASN A 53 15.13 8.52 4.97
C ASN A 53 13.62 8.34 5.26
N HIS A 54 13.22 8.56 6.51
CA HIS A 54 11.82 8.55 6.96
C HIS A 54 10.92 9.53 6.20
N GLU A 55 11.47 10.58 5.58
CA GLU A 55 10.73 11.49 4.68
C GLU A 55 10.00 10.76 3.57
N ILE A 56 10.39 9.54 3.21
CA ILE A 56 9.65 8.73 2.23
C ILE A 56 8.17 8.61 2.61
N PHE A 57 7.85 8.56 3.90
CA PHE A 57 6.48 8.43 4.41
C PHE A 57 5.71 9.76 4.50
N ASP A 58 6.36 10.91 4.26
CA ASP A 58 5.67 12.21 4.25
C ASP A 58 4.95 12.42 2.91
N THR A 59 3.95 11.58 2.65
CA THR A 59 3.12 11.66 1.46
C THR A 59 2.33 12.96 1.40
N THR A 60 2.07 13.60 2.54
CA THR A 60 1.35 14.88 2.60
C THR A 60 2.16 16.07 2.08
N SER A 61 3.48 15.95 2.01
CA SER A 61 4.36 16.98 1.43
C SER A 61 4.27 17.06 -0.10
N VAL A 62 3.72 16.04 -0.76
CA VAL A 62 3.52 16.00 -2.22
C VAL A 62 2.02 15.98 -2.55
N PRO A 63 1.57 16.69 -3.59
CA PRO A 63 0.16 16.75 -3.94
C PRO A 63 -0.31 15.42 -4.53
N PHE A 64 -1.60 15.14 -4.35
CA PHE A 64 -2.28 14.11 -5.13
C PHE A 64 -2.37 14.54 -6.59
N GLU A 65 -1.81 13.74 -7.50
CA GLU A 65 -1.87 13.98 -8.93
C GLU A 65 -2.93 13.11 -9.62
N ILE A 66 -3.60 13.69 -10.61
CA ILE A 66 -4.60 13.01 -11.41
C ILE A 66 -3.94 12.56 -12.72
N HIS A 67 -3.90 11.25 -12.96
CA HIS A 67 -3.39 10.68 -14.21
C HIS A 67 -4.56 10.27 -15.10
N VAL A 68 -4.98 11.22 -15.94
CA VAL A 68 -6.04 11.04 -16.94
C VAL A 68 -5.52 11.54 -18.27
N ASP A 69 -5.52 10.67 -19.28
CA ASP A 69 -5.29 11.08 -20.66
C ASP A 69 -6.64 11.53 -21.25
N GLN A 70 -6.82 12.85 -21.32
CA GLN A 70 -8.08 13.46 -21.75
C GLN A 70 -8.37 13.20 -23.23
N ASP A 71 -7.32 13.04 -24.05
CA ASP A 71 -7.43 12.86 -25.49
C ASP A 71 -7.61 11.38 -25.85
N ASN A 72 -7.14 10.47 -25.00
CA ASN A 72 -7.24 9.04 -25.21
C ASN A 72 -7.62 8.26 -23.93
N PRO A 73 -8.92 8.01 -23.70
CA PRO A 73 -9.39 7.24 -22.55
C PRO A 73 -8.88 5.79 -22.49
N LYS A 74 -8.36 5.23 -23.60
CA LYS A 74 -7.77 3.89 -23.67
C LYS A 74 -6.24 3.91 -23.52
N SER A 75 -5.67 5.08 -23.28
CA SER A 75 -4.24 5.28 -23.12
C SER A 75 -3.72 4.70 -21.82
N TYR A 76 -2.44 4.31 -21.84
CA TYR A 76 -1.68 3.94 -20.66
C TYR A 76 -1.39 5.13 -19.73
N GLY A 77 -1.76 6.36 -20.12
CA GLY A 77 -1.75 7.54 -19.25
C GLY A 77 -2.84 7.56 -18.17
N ASN A 78 -3.76 6.59 -18.16
CA ASN A 78 -4.84 6.49 -17.17
C ASN A 78 -4.47 5.48 -16.07
N TRP A 79 -4.23 5.97 -14.85
CA TRP A 79 -3.89 5.15 -13.69
C TRP A 79 -4.13 5.90 -12.38
N LEU A 80 -4.16 5.18 -11.25
CA LEU A 80 -4.26 5.78 -9.91
C LEU A 80 -2.97 5.50 -9.14
N GLY A 81 -2.44 6.52 -8.46
CA GLY A 81 -1.24 6.41 -7.64
C GLY A 81 -1.35 7.13 -6.30
N LEU A 82 -0.58 6.65 -5.33
CA LEU A 82 -0.15 7.42 -4.16
C LEU A 82 1.22 8.02 -4.49
N ASN A 83 1.32 9.34 -4.57
CA ASN A 83 2.61 10.00 -4.75
C ASN A 83 3.43 9.95 -3.46
N VAL A 84 4.75 9.85 -3.58
CA VAL A 84 5.65 9.88 -2.41
C VAL A 84 6.82 10.84 -2.70
N PRO A 85 7.46 11.42 -1.68
CA PRO A 85 8.63 12.27 -1.89
C PRO A 85 9.72 11.55 -2.69
N TYR A 86 10.22 12.22 -3.73
CA TYR A 86 11.20 11.61 -4.65
C TYR A 86 12.62 11.54 -4.08
N GLU A 87 13.06 12.54 -3.32
CA GLU A 87 14.45 12.62 -2.85
C GLU A 87 14.90 11.38 -2.03
N PRO A 88 14.09 10.83 -1.10
CA PRO A 88 14.44 9.57 -0.43
C PRO A 88 14.60 8.37 -1.39
N ALA A 89 13.79 8.27 -2.44
CA ALA A 89 13.91 7.21 -3.44
C ALA A 89 15.18 7.40 -4.31
N LYS A 90 15.52 8.64 -4.65
CA LYS A 90 16.75 9.01 -5.36
C LYS A 90 18.00 8.67 -4.56
N ASP A 91 17.98 8.80 -3.25
CA ASP A 91 19.11 8.40 -2.40
C ASP A 91 19.29 6.88 -2.34
N ILE A 92 18.20 6.10 -2.38
CA ILE A 92 18.29 4.65 -2.58
C ILE A 92 18.88 4.32 -3.95
N TRP A 93 18.48 5.02 -5.01
CA TRP A 93 19.07 4.84 -6.34
C TRP A 93 20.60 5.01 -6.33
N LYS A 94 21.12 6.09 -5.75
CA LYS A 94 22.58 6.31 -5.62
C LYS A 94 23.27 5.17 -4.87
N GLN A 95 22.67 4.67 -3.79
CA GLN A 95 23.21 3.54 -3.03
C GLN A 95 23.23 2.26 -3.88
N ILE A 96 22.22 2.03 -4.72
CA ILE A 96 22.20 0.87 -5.64
C ILE A 96 23.32 0.98 -6.67
N GLU A 97 23.55 2.16 -7.26
CA GLU A 97 24.66 2.34 -8.21
C GLU A 97 26.01 2.06 -7.55
N ALA A 98 26.23 2.59 -6.35
CA ALA A 98 27.44 2.32 -5.56
C ALA A 98 27.58 0.82 -5.24
N GLN A 99 26.50 0.14 -4.84
CA GLN A 99 26.51 -1.28 -4.52
C GLN A 99 26.76 -2.17 -5.74
N THR A 100 26.27 -1.77 -6.91
CA THR A 100 26.26 -2.60 -8.13
C THR A 100 27.30 -2.20 -9.15
N GLN A 101 28.00 -1.07 -8.93
CA GLN A 101 28.98 -0.49 -9.85
C GLN A 101 28.38 -0.34 -11.28
N THR A 102 27.10 0.03 -11.34
CA THR A 102 26.33 0.12 -12.59
C THR A 102 25.59 1.45 -12.62
N THR A 103 25.69 2.17 -13.73
CA THR A 103 24.85 3.35 -13.99
C THR A 103 23.43 2.91 -14.33
N LEU A 104 22.46 3.51 -13.65
CA LEU A 104 21.04 3.22 -13.78
C LEU A 104 20.28 4.49 -14.23
N GLN A 105 19.14 4.24 -14.82
CA GLN A 105 18.12 5.23 -15.14
C GLN A 105 17.05 5.23 -14.06
N ASN A 106 16.31 6.32 -13.93
CA ASN A 106 15.18 6.47 -13.03
C ASN A 106 14.11 7.36 -13.68
N ARG A 107 12.94 7.45 -13.03
CA ARG A 107 11.78 8.19 -13.55
C ARG A 107 11.74 9.67 -13.14
N GLN A 108 12.61 10.11 -12.24
CA GLN A 108 12.58 11.45 -11.63
C GLN A 108 11.28 11.76 -10.86
N GLU A 109 10.53 10.73 -10.49
CA GLU A 109 9.32 10.75 -9.68
C GLU A 109 9.28 9.47 -8.83
N ALA A 110 8.43 9.47 -7.79
CA ALA A 110 8.19 8.29 -6.97
C ALA A 110 6.70 8.21 -6.61
N HIS A 111 6.13 7.03 -6.82
CA HIS A 111 4.74 6.74 -6.47
C HIS A 111 4.54 5.24 -6.23
N ILE A 112 3.42 4.90 -5.60
CA ILE A 112 2.88 3.54 -5.52
C ILE A 112 1.65 3.49 -6.43
N THR A 113 1.73 2.73 -7.53
CA THR A 113 0.58 2.54 -8.42
C THR A 113 -0.48 1.69 -7.72
N VAL A 114 -1.69 2.24 -7.57
CA VAL A 114 -2.84 1.60 -6.90
C VAL A 114 -3.77 0.93 -7.90
N ILE A 115 -4.01 1.56 -9.06
CA ILE A 115 -4.72 0.96 -10.20
C ILE A 115 -3.83 1.14 -11.41
N THR A 116 -3.44 0.03 -12.03
CA THR A 116 -2.57 0.02 -13.21
C THR A 116 -3.36 0.37 -14.47
N PRO A 117 -2.68 0.83 -15.54
CA PRO A 117 -3.37 1.07 -16.80
C PRO A 117 -4.06 -0.16 -17.41
N PRO A 118 -3.48 -1.38 -17.39
CA PRO A 118 -4.19 -2.58 -17.83
C PRO A 118 -5.45 -2.90 -17.01
N GLU A 119 -5.41 -2.72 -15.67
CA GLU A 119 -6.60 -2.88 -14.83
C GLU A 119 -7.68 -1.86 -15.20
N PHE A 120 -7.31 -0.59 -15.40
CA PHE A 120 -8.28 0.41 -15.78
C PHE A 120 -8.87 0.15 -17.17
N VAL A 121 -8.03 0.10 -18.22
CA VAL A 121 -8.48 0.01 -19.61
C VAL A 121 -9.15 -1.33 -19.92
N GLY A 122 -8.62 -2.43 -19.38
CA GLY A 122 -9.07 -3.77 -19.69
C GLY A 122 -10.24 -4.27 -18.85
N ILE A 123 -10.40 -3.75 -17.62
CA ILE A 123 -11.33 -4.34 -16.64
C ILE A 123 -12.34 -3.31 -16.13
N LEU A 124 -11.89 -2.19 -15.59
CA LEU A 124 -12.78 -1.21 -14.94
C LEU A 124 -13.56 -0.35 -15.94
N GLN A 125 -12.88 0.15 -16.97
CA GLN A 125 -13.47 1.00 -18.00
C GLN A 125 -14.59 0.29 -18.80
N PRO A 126 -14.45 -0.98 -19.22
CA PRO A 126 -15.52 -1.71 -19.89
C PRO A 126 -16.81 -1.86 -19.05
N ALA A 127 -16.70 -1.86 -17.71
CA ALA A 127 -17.85 -1.83 -16.80
C ALA A 127 -18.42 -0.41 -16.56
N GLY A 128 -17.96 0.59 -17.33
CA GLY A 128 -18.43 1.97 -17.25
C GLY A 128 -17.86 2.76 -16.06
N ILE A 129 -16.78 2.29 -15.44
CA ILE A 129 -16.05 3.08 -14.43
C ILE A 129 -15.10 4.05 -15.13
N THR A 130 -15.12 5.31 -14.72
CA THR A 130 -14.23 6.35 -15.23
C THR A 130 -13.11 6.65 -14.25
N MET A 131 -11.96 7.15 -14.75
CA MET A 131 -10.90 7.64 -13.87
C MET A 131 -11.39 8.78 -12.97
N ALA A 132 -12.33 9.62 -13.42
CA ALA A 132 -12.93 10.65 -12.58
C ALA A 132 -13.58 10.06 -11.32
N LYS A 133 -14.32 8.95 -11.46
CA LYS A 133 -14.95 8.27 -10.33
C LYS A 133 -13.93 7.53 -9.45
N ILE A 134 -12.89 6.93 -10.05
CA ILE A 134 -11.77 6.32 -9.30
C ILE A 134 -11.04 7.37 -8.45
N ASN A 135 -10.74 8.54 -9.03
CA ASN A 135 -10.09 9.65 -8.33
C ASN A 135 -10.98 10.24 -7.24
N GLU A 136 -12.30 10.28 -7.44
CA GLU A 136 -13.26 10.69 -6.41
C GLU A 136 -13.21 9.76 -5.20
N VAL A 137 -13.23 8.43 -5.43
CA VAL A 137 -13.08 7.43 -4.35
C VAL A 137 -11.75 7.62 -3.63
N ALA A 138 -10.64 7.74 -4.36
CA ALA A 138 -9.32 7.92 -3.78
C ALA A 138 -9.21 9.20 -2.92
N LYS A 139 -9.78 10.32 -3.37
CA LYS A 139 -9.83 11.58 -2.60
C LYS A 139 -10.70 11.47 -1.36
N GLN A 140 -11.88 10.85 -1.46
CA GLN A 140 -12.77 10.63 -0.31
C GLN A 140 -12.10 9.75 0.75
N MET A 141 -11.29 8.79 0.32
CA MET A 141 -10.49 7.91 1.18
C MET A 141 -9.12 8.49 1.55
N ARG A 142 -8.85 9.75 1.17
CA ARG A 142 -7.62 10.48 1.53
C ARG A 142 -6.35 9.70 1.15
N ILE A 143 -6.28 9.24 -0.11
CA ILE A 143 -5.14 8.45 -0.62
C ILE A 143 -3.77 9.03 -0.24
N GLN A 144 -3.60 10.35 -0.31
CA GLN A 144 -2.33 11.03 -0.02
C GLN A 144 -1.96 11.03 1.48
N GLU A 145 -2.81 10.49 2.34
CA GLU A 145 -2.58 10.23 3.77
C GLU A 145 -2.56 8.73 4.10
N SER A 146 -2.62 7.86 3.07
CA SER A 146 -2.57 6.41 3.25
C SER A 146 -1.23 5.97 3.81
N LYS A 147 -1.28 5.13 4.83
CA LYS A 147 -0.11 4.55 5.49
C LYS A 147 0.41 3.35 4.70
N TYR A 148 1.72 3.19 4.72
CA TYR A 148 2.38 2.00 4.19
C TYR A 148 3.68 1.73 4.94
N ASP A 149 4.11 0.47 4.91
CA ASP A 149 5.35 0.00 5.49
C ASP A 149 6.32 -0.43 4.40
N ILE A 150 7.62 -0.21 4.64
CA ILE A 150 8.68 -0.70 3.77
C ILE A 150 8.98 -2.15 4.11
N TYR A 151 8.96 -3.01 3.10
CA TYR A 151 9.23 -4.44 3.28
C TYR A 151 10.67 -4.81 2.94
N CYS A 152 11.15 -4.42 1.75
CA CYS A 152 12.50 -4.75 1.28
C CYS A 152 12.87 -3.91 0.06
N LEU A 153 14.16 -3.92 -0.32
CA LEU A 153 14.56 -3.54 -1.66
C LEU A 153 14.46 -4.75 -2.60
N GLY A 154 13.57 -4.66 -3.58
CA GLY A 154 13.38 -5.65 -4.63
C GLY A 154 14.32 -5.46 -5.81
N ARG A 155 14.70 -6.57 -6.45
CA ARG A 155 15.44 -6.63 -7.72
C ARG A 155 14.84 -7.71 -8.61
N LYS A 156 14.52 -7.35 -9.86
CA LYS A 156 14.16 -8.31 -10.91
C LYS A 156 15.07 -8.16 -12.12
N ARG A 157 15.29 -9.29 -12.80
CA ARG A 157 16.18 -9.39 -13.96
C ARG A 157 15.45 -10.11 -15.10
N LYS A 158 15.62 -9.62 -16.33
CA LYS A 158 15.07 -10.23 -17.54
C LYS A 158 16.08 -10.13 -18.68
N LEU A 159 16.34 -11.26 -19.34
CA LEU A 159 17.10 -11.26 -20.58
C LEU A 159 16.17 -10.90 -21.75
N LYS A 160 16.51 -9.87 -22.52
CA LYS A 160 15.76 -9.43 -23.70
C LYS A 160 16.75 -9.12 -24.82
N ALA A 161 16.62 -9.82 -25.96
CA ALA A 161 17.52 -9.66 -27.10
C ALA A 161 19.01 -9.75 -26.76
N GLY A 162 19.38 -10.64 -25.83
CA GLY A 162 20.77 -10.82 -25.38
C GLY A 162 21.27 -9.81 -24.34
N GLU A 163 20.47 -8.79 -23.99
CA GLU A 163 20.80 -7.83 -22.95
C GLU A 163 20.06 -8.12 -21.63
N MET A 164 20.73 -7.86 -20.50
CA MET A 164 20.15 -8.02 -19.17
C MET A 164 19.47 -6.73 -18.72
N TYR A 165 18.15 -6.77 -18.59
CA TYR A 165 17.33 -5.70 -18.02
C TYR A 165 17.21 -5.96 -16.52
N VAL A 166 17.45 -4.93 -15.72
CA VAL A 166 17.32 -5.00 -14.26
C VAL A 166 16.44 -3.85 -13.80
N VAL A 167 15.48 -4.15 -12.92
CA VAL A 167 14.65 -3.14 -12.25
C VAL A 167 14.78 -3.31 -10.74
N TYR A 168 14.88 -2.18 -10.05
CA TYR A 168 14.93 -2.07 -8.61
C TYR A 168 13.69 -1.34 -8.11
N SER A 169 13.09 -1.85 -7.05
CA SER A 169 11.87 -1.28 -6.49
C SER A 169 11.83 -1.45 -4.99
N ILE A 170 11.37 -0.45 -4.26
CA ILE A 170 11.06 -0.60 -2.84
C ILE A 170 9.73 -1.33 -2.77
N ILE A 171 9.72 -2.53 -2.20
CA ILE A 171 8.49 -3.31 -1.98
C ILE A 171 7.86 -2.78 -0.71
N VAL A 172 6.57 -2.48 -0.77
CA VAL A 172 5.83 -1.93 0.38
C VAL A 172 4.64 -2.82 0.72
N LYS A 173 4.00 -2.53 1.86
CA LYS A 173 2.71 -3.08 2.25
C LYS A 173 1.81 -1.93 2.68
N SER A 174 0.52 -1.97 2.32
CA SER A 174 -0.42 -0.94 2.73
C SER A 174 -1.83 -1.49 2.80
N GLN A 175 -2.43 -1.46 3.99
CA GLN A 175 -3.84 -1.81 4.14
C GLN A 175 -4.74 -0.72 3.56
N ASP A 176 -4.40 0.56 3.79
CA ASP A 176 -5.15 1.71 3.29
C ASP A 176 -5.31 1.67 1.76
N LEU A 177 -4.24 1.36 1.02
CA LEU A 177 -4.29 1.23 -0.44
C LEU A 177 -5.12 0.02 -0.90
N ILE A 178 -5.08 -1.09 -0.16
CA ILE A 178 -5.95 -2.26 -0.42
C ILE A 178 -7.41 -1.87 -0.21
N ASP A 179 -7.72 -1.10 0.83
CA ASP A 179 -9.09 -0.66 1.12
C ASP A 179 -9.62 0.27 0.03
N ILE A 180 -8.78 1.15 -0.53
CA ILE A 180 -9.13 1.94 -1.73
C ILE A 180 -9.45 1.02 -2.92
N ARG A 181 -8.63 0.00 -3.17
CA ARG A 181 -8.90 -0.99 -4.23
C ARG A 181 -10.20 -1.74 -4.00
N ARG A 182 -10.52 -2.10 -2.74
CA ARG A 182 -11.80 -2.74 -2.37
C ARG A 182 -12.99 -1.82 -2.61
N ALA A 183 -12.90 -0.54 -2.27
CA ALA A 183 -13.97 0.43 -2.57
C ALA A 183 -14.22 0.58 -4.08
N ILE A 184 -13.15 0.54 -4.89
CA ILE A 184 -13.24 0.52 -6.36
C ILE A 184 -13.86 -0.81 -6.84
N PHE A 185 -13.52 -1.94 -6.23
CA PHE A 185 -14.11 -3.24 -6.54
C PHE A 185 -15.62 -3.28 -6.22
N GLU A 186 -16.06 -2.70 -5.10
CA GLU A 186 -17.49 -2.55 -4.79
C GLU A 186 -18.22 -1.68 -5.81
N LEU A 187 -17.59 -0.61 -6.28
CA LEU A 187 -18.14 0.19 -7.38
C LEU A 187 -18.24 -0.63 -8.67
N TYR A 188 -17.20 -1.40 -9.01
CA TYR A 188 -17.13 -2.25 -10.20
C TYR A 188 -18.24 -3.29 -10.23
N THR A 189 -18.39 -4.05 -9.14
CA THR A 189 -19.42 -5.09 -9.02
C THR A 189 -20.84 -4.50 -9.03
N ARG A 190 -21.08 -3.36 -8.37
CA ARG A 190 -22.37 -2.65 -8.43
C ARG A 190 -22.75 -2.17 -9.84
N ARG A 191 -21.77 -1.99 -10.73
CA ARG A 191 -21.97 -1.62 -12.14
C ARG A 191 -22.13 -2.83 -13.06
N GLY A 192 -22.20 -4.04 -12.51
CA GLY A 192 -22.31 -5.28 -13.28
C GLY A 192 -20.97 -5.80 -13.80
N GLY A 193 -19.84 -5.31 -13.27
CA GLY A 193 -18.52 -5.87 -13.54
C GLY A 193 -18.40 -7.32 -13.05
N GLU A 194 -17.70 -8.15 -13.82
CA GLU A 194 -17.43 -9.56 -13.51
C GLU A 194 -16.39 -9.69 -12.37
N PRO A 195 -16.78 -10.09 -11.14
CA PRO A 195 -15.89 -10.07 -9.98
C PRO A 195 -14.57 -10.83 -10.17
N SER A 196 -14.56 -11.89 -10.99
CA SER A 196 -13.34 -12.67 -11.26
C SER A 196 -12.27 -11.92 -12.07
N GLN A 197 -12.62 -10.81 -12.73
CA GLN A 197 -11.68 -10.03 -13.54
C GLN A 197 -10.88 -9.00 -12.73
N PHE A 198 -11.35 -8.58 -11.55
CA PHE A 198 -10.66 -7.60 -10.71
C PHE A 198 -10.56 -8.10 -9.28
N ASN A 199 -9.35 -8.48 -8.85
CA ASN A 199 -9.10 -8.85 -7.46
C ASN A 199 -8.38 -7.70 -6.72
N PRO A 200 -9.04 -7.00 -5.78
CA PRO A 200 -8.42 -5.91 -5.06
C PRO A 200 -7.25 -6.36 -4.18
N ASP A 201 -7.22 -7.62 -3.74
CA ASP A 201 -6.16 -8.20 -2.90
C ASP A 201 -4.98 -8.76 -3.72
N SER A 202 -5.14 -8.92 -5.04
CA SER A 202 -4.04 -9.25 -5.96
C SER A 202 -3.21 -8.00 -6.23
N PHE A 203 -2.53 -7.52 -5.20
CA PHE A 203 -1.86 -6.23 -5.19
C PHE A 203 -0.41 -6.38 -4.70
N SER A 204 0.54 -5.92 -5.52
CA SER A 204 1.97 -5.91 -5.17
C SER A 204 2.46 -4.46 -5.17
N PRO A 205 2.12 -3.67 -4.14
CA PRO A 205 2.51 -2.27 -4.11
C PRO A 205 4.02 -2.13 -4.00
N HIS A 206 4.56 -1.25 -4.84
CA HIS A 206 5.98 -0.98 -4.89
C HIS A 206 6.24 0.43 -5.41
N ILE A 207 7.41 0.97 -5.08
CA ILE A 207 7.94 2.22 -5.64
C ILE A 207 9.09 1.83 -6.56
N THR A 208 8.98 2.12 -7.87
CA THR A 208 10.10 1.88 -8.77
C THR A 208 11.19 2.91 -8.52
N VAL A 209 12.42 2.47 -8.26
CA VAL A 209 13.54 3.35 -7.93
C VAL A 209 14.42 3.59 -9.14
N ALA A 210 14.86 2.51 -9.79
CA ALA A 210 15.83 2.59 -10.87
C ALA A 210 15.83 1.33 -11.76
N TYR A 211 16.39 1.45 -12.95
CA TYR A 211 16.51 0.35 -13.92
C TYR A 211 17.68 0.55 -14.88
N THR A 212 18.17 -0.53 -15.51
CA THR A 212 19.33 -0.43 -16.43
C THR A 212 18.98 0.15 -17.80
N LYS A 213 17.87 -0.28 -18.40
CA LYS A 213 17.51 0.02 -19.80
C LYS A 213 16.10 0.56 -19.94
N SER A 214 15.15 -0.10 -19.30
CA SER A 214 13.77 0.34 -19.22
C SER A 214 13.17 -0.17 -17.92
N ASP A 215 12.10 0.47 -17.48
CA ASP A 215 11.26 -0.10 -16.46
C ASP A 215 10.57 -1.36 -17.00
N LEU A 216 10.41 -2.37 -16.14
CA LEU A 216 9.80 -3.65 -16.46
C LEU A 216 8.49 -3.81 -15.71
N PHE A 217 7.47 -4.32 -16.37
CA PHE A 217 6.11 -4.42 -15.82
C PHE A 217 5.56 -5.85 -15.90
N GLU A 218 4.34 -6.07 -15.42
CA GLU A 218 3.67 -7.37 -15.51
C GLU A 218 3.47 -7.83 -16.95
N GLY A 219 3.29 -6.90 -17.89
CA GLY A 219 3.29 -7.20 -19.33
C GLY A 219 4.61 -7.77 -19.86
N ASP A 220 5.71 -7.55 -19.13
CA ASP A 220 7.00 -8.20 -19.37
C ASP A 220 7.14 -9.54 -18.60
N GLY A 221 6.09 -10.02 -17.94
CA GLY A 221 6.16 -11.18 -17.04
C GLY A 221 6.95 -10.91 -15.76
N ILE A 222 7.13 -9.63 -15.38
CA ILE A 222 7.89 -9.22 -14.20
C ILE A 222 6.92 -8.77 -13.11
N PHE A 223 6.84 -9.59 -12.06
CA PHE A 223 6.04 -9.31 -10.87
C PHE A 223 6.93 -8.77 -9.75
N LYS A 224 6.76 -7.51 -9.39
CA LYS A 224 7.54 -6.79 -8.36
C LYS A 224 6.90 -6.98 -6.97
N SER A 225 6.95 -8.20 -6.46
CA SER A 225 6.39 -8.55 -5.14
C SER A 225 7.48 -8.99 -4.16
N THR A 226 7.09 -9.56 -3.02
CA THR A 226 8.00 -10.06 -1.97
C THR A 226 9.01 -11.09 -2.49
N ASN A 227 8.68 -11.84 -3.54
CA ASN A 227 9.61 -12.73 -4.25
C ASN A 227 10.71 -12.00 -5.05
N SER A 228 10.75 -10.68 -5.02
CA SER A 228 11.78 -9.84 -5.65
C SER A 228 12.80 -9.37 -4.63
N CYS A 229 12.53 -9.53 -3.34
CA CYS A 229 13.35 -8.97 -2.29
C CYS A 229 14.81 -9.42 -2.45
N TRP A 230 15.72 -8.45 -2.41
CA TRP A 230 17.15 -8.62 -2.67
C TRP A 230 18.02 -7.93 -1.62
N GLY A 231 17.59 -6.77 -1.11
CA GLY A 231 18.30 -6.02 -0.07
C GLY A 231 17.38 -5.67 1.10
N ILE A 232 17.99 -5.45 2.25
CA ILE A 232 17.33 -4.93 3.45
C ILE A 232 17.36 -3.41 3.40
N ILE A 233 16.26 -2.78 3.80
CA ILE A 233 16.18 -1.34 3.96
C ILE A 233 16.08 -1.05 5.45
N GLU A 234 17.05 -0.32 5.97
CA GLU A 234 17.05 0.23 7.31
C GLU A 234 16.55 1.68 7.25
N LEU A 235 15.58 2.01 8.09
CA LEU A 235 15.09 3.37 8.19
C LEU A 235 16.06 4.20 9.05
N ARG A 236 16.53 5.34 8.54
CA ARG A 236 17.34 6.29 9.30
C ARG A 236 16.48 7.39 9.87
N SER A 237 16.56 7.60 11.18
CA SER A 237 16.10 8.85 11.78
C SER A 237 16.81 10.02 11.11
N TYR A 238 16.04 10.96 10.57
CA TYR A 238 16.55 12.19 10.00
C TYR A 238 17.48 12.87 11.02
N THR A 239 18.74 13.05 10.64
CA THR A 239 19.66 13.91 11.38
C THR A 239 19.88 15.12 10.48
N PRO A 240 19.34 16.31 10.81
CA PRO A 240 19.60 17.51 10.02
C PRO A 240 21.12 17.70 9.95
N VAL A 241 21.65 17.83 8.73
CA VAL A 241 23.03 18.27 8.56
C VAL A 241 23.04 19.75 8.91
N GLU A 242 23.56 20.09 10.09
CA GLU A 242 23.89 21.48 10.40
C GLU A 242 24.95 21.95 9.39
N ASN A 243 24.57 22.88 8.52
CA ASN A 243 25.49 23.61 7.65
C ASN A 243 25.93 24.90 8.35
#